data_AF-A0A1J4X018-F1
#
_entry.id   AF-A0A1J4X018-F1
#
_cell.length_a   1.000
_cell.length_b   1.000
_cell.length_c   1.000
_cell.angle_alpha   90.00
_cell.angle_beta   90.00
_cell.angle_gamma   90.00
#
_symmetry.space_group_name_H-M   'P 1'
#
loop_
_entity.id
_entity.type
_entity.pdbx_description
1 polymer ?
#
loop_
_entity_poly.entity_id
_entity_poly.type
_entity_poly.pdbx_seq_one_letter_code
_entity_poly.pdbx_strand_id
1 'polypeptide(L)'
;MTDKKIILGLTGEICAGKGTIVKYLTEKYGATSYRFSIMLRDLLARLYLPVSRENMQFMSTAIRQYFGEDIMAKVIAEDVKNDKNKIIVVDGVRRVPDIKYLEETPGFKLARVVAEPEIRFKRLIARKENPGDENKTYEEFLADHKKEADAQVPIIIAQAQLEIENNSSLENLYKQVDQIILNS
;
A
#
# COMPACT_ATOMS: atom_id res chain seq x y z
N MET A 1 -7.86 26.41 -14.00
CA MET A 1 -7.31 25.05 -14.10
C MET A 1 -7.97 24.26 -12.98
N THR A 2 -8.79 23.27 -13.28
CA THR A 2 -9.42 22.44 -12.25
C THR A 2 -8.33 21.79 -11.42
N ASP A 3 -8.27 22.06 -10.11
CA ASP A 3 -7.37 21.41 -9.16
C ASP A 3 -7.62 19.91 -9.20
N LYS A 4 -6.85 19.21 -10.05
CA LYS A 4 -6.99 17.77 -10.25
C LYS A 4 -6.40 17.08 -9.01
N LYS A 5 -7.16 16.14 -8.44
CA LYS A 5 -6.65 15.27 -7.37
C LYS A 5 -5.50 14.42 -7.90
N ILE A 6 -4.50 14.19 -7.06
CA ILE A 6 -3.40 13.25 -7.28
C ILE A 6 -3.66 12.05 -6.38
N ILE A 7 -3.88 10.88 -6.97
CA ILE A 7 -4.16 9.65 -6.24
C ILE A 7 -3.03 8.67 -6.55
N LEU A 8 -2.13 8.48 -5.59
CA LEU A 8 -0.95 7.63 -5.75
C LEU A 8 -1.19 6.27 -5.09
N GLY A 9 -1.42 5.24 -5.89
CA GLY A 9 -1.39 3.86 -5.42
C GLY A 9 0.05 3.38 -5.26
N LEU A 10 0.39 2.81 -4.11
CA LEU A 10 1.72 2.24 -3.85
C LEU A 10 1.67 0.72 -3.85
N THR A 11 2.45 0.13 -4.75
CA THR A 11 2.76 -1.30 -4.79
C THR A 11 4.26 -1.53 -4.63
N GLY A 12 4.67 -2.76 -4.30
CA GLY A 12 6.06 -3.12 -4.17
C GLY A 12 6.26 -4.24 -3.17
N GLU A 13 7.45 -4.82 -3.17
CA GLU A 13 7.80 -5.94 -2.29
C GLU A 13 7.83 -5.53 -0.80
N ILE A 14 7.80 -6.53 0.09
CA ILE A 14 7.98 -6.33 1.54
C ILE A 14 9.30 -5.56 1.79
N CYS A 15 9.27 -4.60 2.73
CA CYS A 15 10.41 -3.76 3.11
C CYS A 15 10.98 -2.85 2.01
N ALA A 16 10.25 -2.62 0.91
CA ALA A 16 10.65 -1.66 -0.13
C ALA A 16 10.57 -0.17 0.30
N GLY A 17 9.90 0.15 1.42
CA GLY A 17 9.84 1.51 1.97
C GLY A 17 8.58 2.31 1.65
N LYS A 18 7.50 1.66 1.17
CA LYS A 18 6.18 2.28 0.96
C LYS A 18 5.69 3.08 2.18
N GLY A 19 5.81 2.53 3.39
CA GLY A 19 5.41 3.22 4.61
C GLY A 19 6.16 4.54 4.87
N THR A 20 7.43 4.62 4.46
CA THR A 20 8.22 5.85 4.52
C THR A 20 7.69 6.91 3.55
N ILE A 21 7.33 6.50 2.34
CA ILE A 21 6.72 7.39 1.33
C ILE A 21 5.36 7.91 1.82
N VAL A 22 4.51 7.03 2.37
CA VAL A 22 3.22 7.42 2.95
C VAL A 22 3.41 8.46 4.04
N LYS A 23 4.31 8.18 5.00
CA LYS A 23 4.62 9.12 6.08
C LYS A 23 5.07 10.47 5.54
N TYR A 24 6.00 10.47 4.58
CA TYR A 24 6.51 11.70 3.97
C TYR A 24 5.41 12.51 3.26
N LEU A 25 4.56 11.85 2.48
CA LEU A 25 3.43 12.50 1.79
C LEU A 25 2.42 13.09 2.78
N THR A 26 2.11 12.37 3.85
CA THR A 26 1.20 12.87 4.90
C THR A 26 1.82 14.06 5.65
N GLU A 27 3.08 13.98 6.06
CA GLU A 27 3.73 15.03 6.85
C GLU A 27 4.04 16.30 6.04
N LYS A 28 4.53 16.16 4.80
CA LYS A 28 4.94 17.31 3.98
C LYS A 28 3.78 17.92 3.19
N TYR A 29 2.91 17.08 2.63
CA TYR A 29 1.88 17.50 1.70
C TYR A 29 0.45 17.44 2.28
N GLY A 30 0.29 16.98 3.52
CA GLY A 30 -1.03 16.81 4.13
C GLY A 30 -1.87 15.73 3.44
N ALA A 31 -1.22 14.75 2.81
CA ALA A 31 -1.93 13.71 2.06
C ALA A 31 -2.76 12.79 2.98
N THR A 32 -3.99 12.46 2.56
CA THR A 32 -4.74 11.37 3.19
C THR A 32 -4.12 10.03 2.79
N SER A 33 -3.95 9.13 3.75
CA SER A 33 -3.55 7.74 3.47
C SER A 33 -4.73 6.79 3.64
N TYR A 34 -5.05 6.02 2.59
CA TYR A 34 -5.96 4.89 2.67
C TYR A 34 -5.20 3.57 2.67
N ARG A 35 -5.67 2.62 3.46
CA ARG A 35 -5.20 1.24 3.49
C ARG A 35 -6.40 0.32 3.51
N PHE A 36 -6.31 -0.80 2.80
CA PHE A 36 -7.35 -1.84 2.77
C PHE A 36 -7.79 -2.33 4.16
N SER A 37 -6.88 -2.32 5.14
CA SER A 37 -7.22 -2.71 6.51
C SER A 37 -8.08 -1.71 7.29
N ILE A 38 -8.19 -0.44 6.86
CA ILE A 38 -8.94 0.59 7.61
C ILE A 38 -10.42 0.21 7.68
N MET A 39 -11.06 -0.09 6.55
CA MET A 39 -12.48 -0.47 6.55
C MET A 39 -12.78 -1.70 7.42
N LEU A 40 -11.86 -2.65 7.50
CA LEU A 40 -12.03 -3.85 8.35
C LEU A 40 -11.98 -3.47 9.83
N ARG A 41 -11.11 -2.52 10.21
CA ARG A 41 -11.05 -1.97 11.56
C ARG A 41 -12.33 -1.21 11.90
N ASP A 42 -12.86 -0.44 10.96
CA ASP A 42 -14.10 0.32 11.15
C ASP A 42 -15.30 -0.63 11.36
N LEU A 43 -15.39 -1.70 10.57
CA LEU A 43 -16.42 -2.73 10.73
C LEU A 43 -16.31 -3.44 12.08
N LEU A 44 -15.11 -3.88 12.47
CA LEU A 44 -14.90 -4.53 13.78
C LEU A 44 -15.22 -3.59 14.93
N ALA A 45 -14.77 -2.33 14.85
CA ALA A 45 -15.07 -1.31 15.85
C ALA A 45 -16.59 -1.07 15.95
N ARG A 46 -17.29 -1.00 14.81
CA ARG A 46 -18.74 -0.80 14.78
C ARG A 46 -19.51 -1.96 15.41
N LEU A 47 -18.97 -3.17 15.33
CA LEU A 47 -19.52 -4.38 15.94
C LEU A 47 -19.01 -4.62 17.37
N TYR A 48 -18.21 -3.71 17.92
CA TYR A 48 -17.57 -3.83 19.24
C TYR A 48 -16.72 -5.10 19.39
N LEU A 49 -16.08 -5.53 18.30
CA LEU A 49 -15.18 -6.68 18.27
C LEU A 49 -13.71 -6.25 18.41
N PRO A 50 -12.86 -7.06 19.07
CA PRO A 50 -11.43 -6.78 19.16
C PRO A 50 -10.77 -6.70 17.78
N VAL A 51 -9.89 -5.72 17.59
CA VAL A 51 -9.08 -5.60 16.38
C VAL A 51 -7.87 -6.53 16.49
N SER A 52 -8.12 -7.83 16.30
CA SER A 52 -7.09 -8.88 16.26
C SER A 52 -6.82 -9.32 14.83
N ARG A 53 -5.66 -9.95 14.58
CA ARG A 53 -5.31 -10.51 13.26
C ARG A 53 -6.37 -11.52 12.79
N GLU A 54 -6.83 -12.37 13.71
CA GLU A 54 -7.86 -13.37 13.45
C GLU A 54 -9.20 -12.72 13.06
N ASN A 55 -9.68 -11.74 13.83
CA ASN A 55 -10.94 -11.05 13.53
C ASN A 55 -10.86 -10.26 12.21
N MET A 56 -9.71 -9.66 11.91
CA MET A 56 -9.49 -8.97 10.64
C MET A 56 -9.52 -9.93 9.44
N GLN A 57 -8.93 -11.12 9.58
CA GLN A 57 -8.98 -12.17 8.55
C GLN A 57 -10.40 -12.69 8.37
N PHE A 58 -11.09 -13.02 9.47
CA PHE A 58 -12.49 -13.45 9.43
C PHE A 58 -13.39 -12.41 8.77
N MET A 59 -13.29 -11.13 9.19
CA MET A 59 -14.08 -10.04 8.62
C MET A 59 -13.81 -9.88 7.12
N SER A 60 -12.53 -9.90 6.71
CA SER A 60 -12.15 -9.83 5.29
C SER A 60 -12.76 -10.98 4.49
N THR A 61 -12.68 -12.22 4.98
CA THR A 61 -13.26 -13.38 4.30
C THR A 61 -14.78 -13.26 4.22
N ALA A 62 -15.46 -12.92 5.31
CA ALA A 62 -16.91 -12.79 5.34
C ALA A 62 -17.40 -11.76 4.33
N ILE A 63 -16.87 -10.53 4.33
CA ILE A 63 -17.36 -9.49 3.41
C ILE A 63 -17.08 -9.85 1.95
N ARG A 64 -15.97 -10.53 1.65
CA ARG A 64 -15.63 -10.95 0.28
C ARG A 64 -16.55 -12.06 -0.21
N GLN A 65 -16.87 -13.03 0.65
CA GLN A 65 -17.80 -14.11 0.32
C GLN A 65 -19.21 -13.60 0.00
N TYR A 66 -19.68 -12.58 0.73
CA TYR A 66 -21.04 -12.05 0.56
C TYR A 66 -21.16 -10.94 -0.48
N PHE A 67 -20.19 -10.02 -0.55
CA PHE A 67 -20.28 -8.81 -1.40
C PHE A 67 -19.32 -8.83 -2.60
N GLY A 68 -18.49 -9.86 -2.74
CA GLY A 68 -17.55 -10.05 -3.85
C GLY A 68 -16.09 -9.75 -3.49
N GLU A 69 -15.17 -10.37 -4.22
CA GLU A 69 -13.72 -10.23 -4.01
C GLU A 69 -13.17 -8.80 -4.23
N ASP A 70 -13.92 -7.93 -4.89
CA ASP A 70 -13.53 -6.55 -5.19
C ASP A 70 -14.16 -5.52 -4.24
N ILE A 71 -14.91 -5.95 -3.22
CA ILE A 71 -15.61 -5.05 -2.29
C ILE A 71 -14.67 -4.04 -1.63
N MET A 72 -13.48 -4.47 -1.23
CA MET A 72 -12.54 -3.58 -0.55
C MET A 72 -11.94 -2.54 -1.49
N ALA A 73 -11.71 -2.89 -2.75
CA ALA A 73 -11.26 -1.97 -3.78
C ALA A 73 -12.33 -0.91 -4.08
N LYS A 74 -13.60 -1.34 -4.13
CA LYS A 74 -14.74 -0.45 -4.32
C LYS A 74 -14.87 0.57 -3.19
N VAL A 75 -14.72 0.12 -1.94
CA VAL A 75 -14.77 1.01 -0.76
C VAL A 75 -13.67 2.07 -0.83
N ILE A 76 -12.42 1.67 -1.08
CA ILE A 76 -11.32 2.64 -1.19
C ILE A 76 -11.55 3.62 -2.33
N ALA A 77 -12.03 3.17 -3.49
CA ALA A 77 -12.30 4.07 -4.62
C ALA A 77 -13.35 5.12 -4.27
N GLU A 78 -14.43 4.74 -3.57
CA GLU A 78 -15.43 5.70 -3.09
C GLU A 78 -14.87 6.63 -2.00
N ASP A 79 -14.06 6.12 -1.06
CA ASP A 79 -13.41 6.96 -0.05
C ASP A 79 -12.50 8.02 -0.69
N VAL A 80 -11.65 7.61 -1.62
CA VAL A 80 -10.75 8.49 -2.39
C VAL A 80 -11.54 9.54 -3.18
N LYS A 81 -12.66 9.13 -3.80
CA LYS A 81 -13.54 10.02 -4.55
C LYS A 81 -14.19 11.08 -3.66
N ASN A 82 -14.60 10.70 -2.45
CA ASN A 82 -15.27 11.57 -1.49
C ASN A 82 -14.30 12.42 -0.64
N ASP A 83 -13.03 12.06 -0.59
CA ASP A 83 -12.00 12.81 0.12
C ASP A 83 -11.87 14.24 -0.46
N LYS A 84 -11.63 15.25 0.37
CA LYS A 84 -11.47 16.64 -0.08
C LYS A 84 -10.01 17.02 -0.29
N ASN A 85 -9.07 16.18 0.13
CA ASN A 85 -7.65 16.42 -0.02
C ASN A 85 -7.22 16.28 -1.47
N LYS A 86 -6.28 17.14 -1.86
CA LYS A 86 -5.72 17.17 -3.22
C LYS A 86 -4.79 16.00 -3.48
N ILE A 87 -4.07 15.54 -2.47
CA ILE A 87 -3.11 14.42 -2.57
C ILE A 87 -3.62 13.29 -1.69
N ILE A 88 -3.76 12.12 -2.29
CA ILE A 88 -4.25 10.91 -1.62
C ILE A 88 -3.28 9.78 -1.95
N VAL A 89 -2.88 9.01 -0.95
CA VAL A 89 -2.02 7.83 -1.12
C VAL A 89 -2.77 6.57 -0.72
N VAL A 90 -2.83 5.59 -1.63
CA VAL A 90 -3.41 4.27 -1.35
C VAL A 90 -2.27 3.29 -1.11
N ASP A 91 -2.08 2.89 0.15
CA ASP A 91 -1.01 2.01 0.59
C ASP A 91 -1.48 0.55 0.68
N GLY A 92 -0.63 -0.35 0.17
CA GLY A 92 -0.85 -1.78 0.25
C GLY A 92 -1.66 -2.35 -0.92
N VAL A 93 -1.51 -1.80 -2.12
CA VAL A 93 -2.04 -2.41 -3.35
C VAL A 93 -1.24 -3.69 -3.65
N ARG A 94 -1.87 -4.86 -3.54
CA ARG A 94 -1.18 -6.16 -3.67
C ARG A 94 -1.83 -7.12 -4.66
N ARG A 95 -3.10 -6.93 -5.02
CA ARG A 95 -3.86 -7.83 -5.89
C ARG A 95 -4.45 -7.08 -7.08
N VAL A 96 -4.69 -7.76 -8.20
CA VAL A 96 -5.32 -7.17 -9.40
C VAL A 96 -6.68 -6.51 -9.10
N PRO A 97 -7.58 -7.11 -8.29
CA PRO A 97 -8.84 -6.47 -7.95
C PRO A 97 -8.69 -5.16 -7.16
N ASP A 98 -7.57 -4.95 -6.46
CA ASP A 98 -7.35 -3.79 -5.58
C ASP A 98 -7.35 -2.46 -6.37
N ILE A 99 -6.94 -2.48 -7.64
CA ILE A 99 -6.88 -1.28 -8.49
C ILE A 99 -8.06 -1.13 -9.43
N LYS A 100 -8.89 -2.17 -9.60
CA LYS A 100 -9.97 -2.22 -10.60
C LYS A 100 -10.81 -0.93 -10.66
N TYR A 101 -11.26 -0.44 -9.52
CA TYR A 101 -12.08 0.77 -9.42
C TYR A 101 -11.24 2.05 -9.31
N LEU A 102 -10.00 1.95 -8.85
CA LEU A 102 -9.09 3.08 -8.73
C LEU A 102 -8.59 3.54 -10.11
N GLU A 103 -8.36 2.62 -11.05
CA GLU A 103 -7.96 2.94 -12.42
C GLU A 103 -8.99 3.80 -13.17
N GLU A 104 -10.27 3.67 -12.82
CA GLU A 104 -11.36 4.48 -13.37
C GLU A 104 -11.42 5.88 -12.71
N THR A 105 -10.71 6.10 -11.61
CA THR A 105 -10.76 7.35 -10.85
C THR A 105 -9.80 8.39 -11.45
N PRO A 106 -10.29 9.58 -11.87
CA PRO A 106 -9.43 10.61 -12.44
C PRO A 106 -8.32 11.05 -11.47
N GLY A 107 -7.07 10.98 -11.94
CA GLY A 107 -5.90 11.34 -11.13
C GLY A 107 -5.18 10.15 -10.49
N PHE A 108 -5.71 8.93 -10.65
CA PHE A 108 -5.02 7.72 -10.21
C PHE A 108 -3.77 7.41 -11.02
N LYS A 109 -2.69 7.10 -10.31
CA LYS A 109 -1.43 6.55 -10.80
C LYS A 109 -0.95 5.48 -9.83
N LEU A 110 -0.52 4.35 -10.37
CA LEU A 110 0.12 3.27 -9.63
C LEU A 110 1.64 3.43 -9.72
N ALA A 111 2.30 3.54 -8.58
CA ALA A 111 3.75 3.58 -8.45
C ALA A 111 4.28 2.30 -7.82
N ARG A 112 5.25 1.65 -8.49
CA ARG A 112 6.03 0.56 -7.91
C ARG A 112 7.19 1.13 -7.11
N VAL A 113 7.33 0.67 -5.87
CA VAL A 113 8.47 1.00 -5.01
C VAL A 113 9.41 -0.19 -5.05
N VAL A 114 10.63 0.03 -5.55
CA VAL A 114 11.64 -1.01 -5.76
C VAL A 114 12.82 -0.78 -4.83
N ALA A 115 13.35 -1.87 -4.29
CA ALA A 115 14.60 -1.86 -3.54
C ALA A 115 15.25 -3.24 -3.61
N GLU A 116 16.58 -3.29 -3.63
CA GLU A 116 17.35 -4.52 -3.72
C GLU A 116 17.00 -5.47 -2.56
N PRO A 117 16.83 -6.78 -2.82
CA PRO A 117 16.47 -7.76 -1.80
C PRO A 117 17.36 -7.72 -0.55
N GLU A 118 18.66 -7.50 -0.72
CA GLU A 118 19.64 -7.38 0.37
C GLU A 118 19.38 -6.18 1.26
N ILE A 119 19.00 -5.03 0.67
CA ILE A 119 18.62 -3.82 1.40
C ILE A 119 17.30 -4.05 2.13
N ARG A 120 16.33 -4.68 1.46
CA ARG A 120 15.02 -5.01 2.05
C ARG A 120 15.17 -5.99 3.22
N PHE A 121 16.07 -6.96 3.12
CA PHE A 121 16.38 -7.89 4.21
C PHE A 121 17.00 -7.16 5.41
N LYS A 122 18.02 -6.32 5.19
CA LYS A 122 18.60 -5.47 6.25
C LYS A 122 17.54 -4.63 6.96
N ARG A 123 16.58 -4.06 6.21
CA ARG A 123 15.45 -3.31 6.76
C ARG A 123 14.51 -4.17 7.59
N LEU A 124 14.23 -5.41 7.17
CA LEU A 124 13.43 -6.36 7.95
C LEU A 124 14.06 -6.60 9.33
N ILE A 125 15.33 -7.01 9.35
CA ILE A 125 16.06 -7.32 10.58
C ILE A 125 16.14 -6.10 11.52
N ALA A 126 16.34 -4.91 10.95
CA ALA A 126 16.43 -3.68 11.74
C ALA A 126 15.07 -3.23 12.30
N ARG A 127 13.98 -3.43 11.54
CA ARG A 127 12.64 -2.93 11.89
C ARG A 127 12.00 -3.73 13.02
N LYS A 128 12.23 -5.05 13.06
CA LYS A 128 11.67 -5.98 14.08
C LYS A 128 10.17 -5.74 14.32
N GLU A 129 9.40 -5.60 13.24
CA GLU A 129 7.97 -5.27 13.35
C GLU A 129 7.20 -6.46 13.90
N ASN A 130 7.54 -7.67 13.46
CA ASN A 130 6.93 -8.90 13.91
C ASN A 130 7.87 -9.69 14.81
N PRO A 131 7.34 -10.44 15.79
CA PRO A 131 8.14 -11.37 16.59
C PRO A 131 8.92 -12.34 15.70
N GLY A 132 10.23 -12.42 15.89
CA GLY A 132 11.11 -13.31 15.16
C GLY A 132 11.67 -12.74 13.84
N ASP A 133 11.31 -11.51 13.45
CA ASP A 133 11.90 -10.85 12.27
C ASP A 133 13.44 -10.79 12.39
N GLU A 134 13.99 -10.58 13.60
CA GLU A 134 15.43 -10.50 13.85
C GLU A 134 16.19 -11.82 13.67
N ASN A 135 15.48 -12.96 13.70
CA ASN A 135 16.09 -14.30 13.61
C ASN A 135 15.89 -14.93 12.23
N LYS A 136 15.23 -14.22 11.31
CA LYS A 136 14.86 -14.75 10.00
C LYS A 136 16.08 -14.85 9.08
N THR A 137 16.21 -15.96 8.35
CA THR A 137 17.27 -16.09 7.35
C THR A 137 16.95 -15.33 6.07
N TYR A 138 17.98 -15.08 5.26
CA TYR A 138 17.78 -14.46 3.95
C TYR A 138 16.94 -15.34 3.03
N GLU A 139 17.12 -16.66 3.09
CA GLU A 139 16.33 -17.63 2.30
C GLU A 139 14.86 -17.63 2.72
N GLU A 140 14.57 -17.60 4.02
CA GLU A 140 13.20 -17.51 4.54
C GLU A 140 12.53 -16.18 4.13
N PHE A 141 13.29 -15.09 4.13
CA PHE A 141 12.82 -13.81 3.62
C PHE A 141 12.49 -13.86 2.13
N LEU A 142 13.35 -14.49 1.30
CA LEU A 142 13.07 -14.67 -0.12
C LEU A 142 11.84 -15.57 -0.36
N ALA A 143 11.64 -16.59 0.47
CA ALA A 143 10.49 -17.47 0.41
C ALA A 143 9.17 -16.76 0.76
N ASP A 144 9.21 -15.78 1.66
CA ASP A 144 8.02 -15.00 2.05
C ASP A 144 7.36 -14.26 0.90
N HIS A 145 8.12 -13.86 -0.12
CA HIS A 145 7.58 -13.25 -1.34
C HIS A 145 6.67 -14.17 -2.15
N LYS A 146 6.76 -15.48 -1.93
CA LYS A 146 5.95 -16.49 -2.62
C LYS A 146 4.68 -16.86 -1.84
N LYS A 147 4.48 -16.30 -0.64
CA LYS A 147 3.26 -16.54 0.14
C LYS A 147 2.06 -15.92 -0.57
N GLU A 148 0.89 -16.51 -0.36
CA GLU A 148 -0.37 -16.13 -1.01
C GLU A 148 -0.66 -14.62 -0.94
N ALA A 149 -0.37 -13.98 0.20
CA ALA A 149 -0.58 -12.55 0.41
C ALA A 149 0.19 -11.65 -0.56
N ASP A 150 1.32 -12.13 -1.10
CA ASP A 150 2.19 -11.40 -2.02
C ASP A 150 2.29 -12.04 -3.42
N ALA A 151 1.61 -13.16 -3.65
CA ALA A 151 1.70 -13.90 -4.91
C ALA A 151 1.30 -13.07 -6.15
N GLN A 152 0.42 -12.08 -5.99
CA GLN A 152 -0.01 -11.19 -7.07
C GLN A 152 0.77 -9.87 -7.14
N VAL A 153 1.65 -9.59 -6.17
CA VAL A 153 2.44 -8.35 -6.15
C VAL A 153 3.29 -8.20 -7.42
N PRO A 154 3.98 -9.24 -7.96
CA PRO A 154 4.71 -9.11 -9.22
C PRO A 154 3.83 -8.70 -10.41
N ILE A 155 2.59 -9.18 -10.46
CA ILE A 155 1.62 -8.84 -11.52
C ILE A 155 1.25 -7.35 -11.43
N ILE A 156 0.95 -6.87 -10.22
CA ILE A 156 0.62 -5.47 -9.98
C ILE A 156 1.82 -4.54 -10.23
N ILE A 157 3.02 -4.95 -9.83
CA ILE A 157 4.26 -4.22 -10.12
C ILE A 157 4.44 -4.00 -11.62
N ALA A 158 4.11 -5.00 -12.45
CA ALA A 158 4.19 -4.88 -13.90
C ALA A 158 3.16 -3.91 -14.52
N GLN A 159 2.09 -3.58 -13.79
CA GLN A 159 1.05 -2.64 -14.21
C GLN A 159 1.32 -1.19 -13.77
N ALA A 160 2.33 -0.96 -12.92
CA ALA A 160 2.67 0.37 -12.42
C ALA A 160 3.15 1.29 -13.55
N GLN A 161 2.66 2.54 -13.57
CA GLN A 161 3.08 3.54 -14.55
C GLN A 161 4.26 4.38 -14.07
N LEU A 162 4.54 4.34 -12.77
CA LEU A 162 5.62 5.09 -12.13
C LEU A 162 6.50 4.13 -11.34
N GLU A 163 7.78 4.49 -11.20
CA GLU A 163 8.75 3.76 -10.39
C GLU A 163 9.42 4.70 -9.40
N ILE A 164 9.62 4.20 -8.19
CA ILE A 164 10.36 4.87 -7.12
C ILE A 164 11.44 3.92 -6.63
N GLU A 165 12.70 4.25 -6.90
CA GLU A 165 13.84 3.47 -6.48
C GLU A 165 14.30 3.88 -5.08
N ASN A 166 14.31 2.92 -4.15
CA ASN A 166 14.66 3.14 -2.75
C ASN A 166 15.90 2.33 -2.34
N ASN A 167 16.96 2.44 -3.15
CA ASN A 167 18.26 1.81 -2.92
C ASN A 167 19.28 2.71 -2.22
N SER A 168 19.04 4.02 -2.18
CA SER A 168 20.01 5.02 -1.70
C SER A 168 19.53 5.76 -0.43
N SER A 169 19.65 7.09 -0.41
CA SER A 169 19.32 7.91 0.75
C SER A 169 17.83 8.28 0.80
N LEU A 170 17.33 8.62 1.99
CA LEU A 170 15.98 9.18 2.16
C LEU A 170 15.78 10.47 1.36
N GLU A 171 16.82 11.29 1.22
CA GLU A 171 16.75 12.49 0.41
C GLU A 171 16.47 12.17 -1.06
N ASN A 172 17.12 11.13 -1.61
CA ASN A 172 16.88 10.71 -2.99
C ASN A 172 15.47 10.10 -3.16
N LEU A 173 15.02 9.33 -2.18
CA LEU A 173 13.65 8.82 -2.14
C LEU A 173 12.63 9.96 -2.18
N TYR A 174 12.81 10.97 -1.33
CA TYR A 174 11.93 12.12 -1.24
C TYR A 174 11.95 12.99 -2.50
N LYS A 175 13.12 13.20 -3.13
CA LYS A 175 13.21 13.90 -4.41
C LYS A 175 12.39 13.23 -5.51
N GLN A 176 12.44 11.90 -5.61
CA GLN A 176 11.63 11.16 -6.59
C GLN A 176 10.13 11.30 -6.30
N VAL A 177 9.72 11.21 -5.04
CA VAL A 177 8.32 11.40 -4.62
C VAL A 177 7.85 12.82 -4.95
N ASP A 178 8.67 13.83 -4.65
CA ASP A 178 8.36 15.23 -4.96
C ASP A 178 8.16 15.45 -6.45
N GLN A 179 9.04 14.89 -7.29
CA GLN A 179 8.92 14.98 -8.75
C GLN A 179 7.61 14.37 -9.26
N ILE A 180 7.19 13.23 -8.71
CA ILE A 180 5.90 12.61 -9.06
C ILE A 180 4.74 13.55 -8.72
N ILE A 181 4.74 14.12 -7.51
CA ILE A 181 3.66 15.01 -7.05
C ILE A 181 3.61 16.31 -7.86
N LEU A 182 4.77 16.89 -8.19
CA LEU A 182 4.85 18.15 -8.92
C LEU A 182 4.47 18.01 -10.41
N ASN A 183 4.64 16.82 -10.99
CA ASN A 183 4.36 16.55 -12.41
C ASN A 183 2.96 15.96 -12.67
N SER A 184 2.14 15.78 -11.63
CA SER A 184 0.82 15.13 -11.71
C SER A 184 -0.34 16.10 -11.94
#